data_AF-A0A2J8AHH7-F1
#
_entry.id   AF-A0A2J8AHH7-F1
#
_cell.length_a   1.000
_cell.length_b   1.000
_cell.length_c   1.000
_cell.angle_alpha   90.00
_cell.angle_beta   90.00
_cell.angle_gamma   90.00
#
_symmetry.space_group_name_H-M   'P 1'
#
loop_
_entity.id
_entity.type
_entity.pdbx_description
1 polymer ?
#
loop_
_entity_poly.entity_id
_entity_poly.type
_entity_poly.pdbx_seq_one_letter_code
_entity_poly.pdbx_strand_id
1 'polypeptide(L)'
;VGSYVPADSLELSVFDGVYTRMGASDNIMMGRSTFLEEMSDAAHLMRSATPASLVILDELGRGTATHDGVAVAAAVLHQLLVVTRCPALFVTHYPEVAAEAARWPGEAAACHMAYVREEEGEGAEGAGCAGAGVQAAEEGGAGGGAAGVGGARPRRPARITFLYKLRSGAADESFGLNVAQVRAGLGG
;
A
#
# COMPACT_ATOMS: atom_id res chain seq x y z
N VAL A 1 -17.88 -23.66 -3.33
CA VAL A 1 -19.04 -23.05 -2.63
C VAL A 1 -19.84 -22.27 -3.67
N GLY A 2 -21.16 -22.40 -3.72
CA GLY A 2 -22.05 -21.66 -4.63
C GLY A 2 -23.04 -20.83 -3.83
N SER A 3 -22.58 -19.72 -3.27
CA SER A 3 -23.36 -18.82 -2.40
C SER A 3 -23.42 -17.43 -3.00
N TYR A 4 -24.43 -16.65 -2.60
CA TYR A 4 -24.41 -15.21 -2.82
C TYR A 4 -23.20 -14.57 -2.16
N VAL A 5 -22.71 -13.51 -2.78
CA VAL A 5 -21.56 -12.71 -2.34
C VAL A 5 -22.04 -11.32 -1.89
N PRO A 6 -21.36 -10.69 -0.93
CA PRO A 6 -21.71 -9.34 -0.46
C PRO A 6 -21.19 -8.28 -1.45
N ALA A 7 -21.79 -8.20 -2.63
CA ALA A 7 -21.48 -7.21 -3.66
C ALA A 7 -22.75 -6.89 -4.48
N ASP A 8 -22.83 -5.67 -5.01
CA ASP A 8 -23.93 -5.28 -5.91
C ASP A 8 -23.89 -6.07 -7.23
N SER A 9 -22.68 -6.38 -7.71
CA SER A 9 -22.41 -7.25 -8.86
C SER A 9 -21.02 -7.88 -8.74
N LEU A 10 -20.86 -9.12 -9.20
CA LEU A 10 -19.57 -9.80 -9.24
C LEU A 10 -19.43 -10.63 -10.53
N GLU A 11 -18.33 -10.42 -11.24
CA GLU A 11 -17.82 -11.33 -12.26
C GLU A 11 -16.47 -11.88 -11.77
N LEU A 12 -16.38 -13.20 -11.62
CA LEU A 12 -15.22 -13.85 -11.03
C LEU A 12 -14.84 -15.08 -11.85
N SER A 13 -13.57 -15.13 -12.26
CA SER A 13 -13.00 -16.33 -12.86
C SER A 13 -12.84 -17.44 -11.81
N VAL A 14 -13.00 -18.69 -12.23
CA VAL A 14 -12.77 -19.83 -11.33
C VAL A 14 -11.27 -19.95 -11.07
N PHE A 15 -10.87 -19.76 -9.81
CA PHE A 15 -9.50 -19.99 -9.38
C PHE A 15 -9.29 -21.45 -8.97
N ASP A 16 -8.11 -21.99 -9.28
CA ASP A 16 -7.71 -23.33 -8.84
C ASP A 16 -7.22 -23.37 -7.39
N GLY A 17 -6.76 -22.22 -6.88
CA GLY A 17 -6.31 -22.04 -5.52
C GLY A 17 -6.27 -20.57 -5.11
N VAL A 18 -6.48 -20.32 -3.81
CA VAL A 18 -6.26 -19.01 -3.19
C VAL A 18 -5.11 -19.17 -2.21
N TYR A 19 -4.01 -18.48 -2.48
CA TYR A 19 -2.83 -18.49 -1.65
C TYR A 19 -2.66 -17.16 -0.96
N THR A 20 -2.53 -17.18 0.36
CA THR A 20 -2.43 -15.96 1.14
C THR A 20 -1.24 -16.03 2.08
N ARG A 21 -0.47 -14.96 2.10
CA ARG A 21 0.45 -14.63 3.18
C ARG A 21 0.01 -13.28 3.71
N MET A 22 -0.74 -13.29 4.80
CA MET A 22 -1.06 -12.08 5.59
C MET A 22 -0.35 -12.24 6.94
N GLY A 23 0.35 -11.21 7.44
CA GLY A 23 1.12 -11.32 8.70
C GLY A 23 0.22 -11.61 9.90
N ALA A 24 0.68 -12.03 11.09
CA ALA A 24 1.94 -12.61 11.53
C ALA A 24 1.55 -13.75 12.48
N SER A 25 1.72 -15.00 12.05
CA SER A 25 1.60 -16.15 12.95
C SER A 25 2.96 -16.32 13.62
N ASP A 26 3.25 -15.50 14.63
CA ASP A 26 4.49 -15.64 15.39
C ASP A 26 4.46 -16.98 16.14
N ASN A 27 5.14 -17.99 15.60
CA ASN A 27 5.35 -19.24 16.31
C ASN A 27 6.59 -19.12 17.21
N ILE A 28 6.51 -18.25 18.22
CA ILE A 28 7.56 -17.99 19.22
C ILE A 28 8.03 -19.30 19.89
N MET A 29 7.18 -20.33 19.89
CA MET A 29 7.40 -21.61 20.56
C MET A 29 8.39 -22.56 19.85
N MET A 30 8.78 -22.33 18.58
CA MET A 30 9.59 -23.30 17.82
C MET A 30 11.08 -22.94 17.60
N GLY A 31 11.54 -21.77 18.07
CA GLY A 31 12.97 -21.40 17.97
C GLY A 31 13.52 -21.23 16.54
N ARG A 32 12.64 -21.10 15.54
CA ARG A 32 12.99 -20.80 14.15
C ARG A 32 12.82 -19.30 13.89
N SER A 33 13.65 -18.74 13.03
CA SER A 33 13.53 -17.33 12.62
C SER A 33 12.21 -17.15 11.88
N THR A 34 11.40 -16.19 12.32
CA THR A 34 10.14 -15.83 11.65
C THR A 34 10.37 -15.51 10.18
N PHE A 35 11.48 -14.84 9.85
CA PHE A 35 11.86 -14.57 8.47
C PHE A 35 12.09 -15.85 7.65
N LEU A 36 12.71 -16.88 8.24
CA LEU A 36 12.95 -18.14 7.53
C LEU A 36 11.63 -18.87 7.21
N GLU A 37 10.70 -18.89 8.17
CA GLU A 37 9.37 -19.48 7.97
C GLU A 37 8.59 -18.69 6.91
N GLU A 38 8.62 -17.36 6.96
CA GLU A 38 8.02 -16.48 5.95
C GLU A 38 8.55 -16.76 4.54
N MET A 39 9.87 -16.91 4.39
CA MET A 39 10.49 -17.20 3.09
C MET A 39 10.17 -18.62 2.61
N SER A 40 10.08 -19.58 3.53
CA SER A 40 9.70 -20.95 3.19
C SER A 40 8.27 -21.02 2.67
N ASP A 41 7.33 -20.31 3.32
CA ASP A 41 5.93 -20.23 2.91
C ASP A 41 5.77 -19.51 1.58
N ALA A 42 6.46 -18.38 1.40
CA ALA A 42 6.47 -17.67 0.12
C ALA A 42 7.02 -18.56 -1.01
N ALA A 43 8.09 -19.29 -0.76
CA ALA A 43 8.66 -20.20 -1.75
C ALA A 43 7.72 -21.38 -2.06
N HIS A 44 6.99 -21.90 -1.07
CA HIS A 44 5.99 -22.93 -1.28
C HIS A 44 4.83 -22.42 -2.15
N LEU A 45 4.28 -21.25 -1.79
CA LEU A 45 3.25 -20.55 -2.57
C LEU A 45 3.68 -20.37 -4.02
N MET A 46 4.89 -19.85 -4.25
CA MET A 46 5.39 -19.60 -5.61
C MET A 46 5.56 -20.87 -6.45
N ARG A 47 5.84 -22.02 -5.82
CA ARG A 47 5.92 -23.32 -6.52
C ARG A 47 4.55 -23.92 -6.83
N SER A 48 3.54 -23.57 -6.04
CA SER A 48 2.19 -24.12 -6.19
C SER A 48 1.27 -23.25 -7.02
N ALA A 49 1.50 -21.93 -7.04
CA ALA A 49 0.68 -20.98 -7.77
C ALA A 49 0.77 -21.22 -9.28
N THR A 50 -0.39 -21.22 -9.93
CA THR A 50 -0.55 -21.32 -11.39
C THR A 50 -1.12 -20.00 -11.92
N PRO A 51 -1.17 -19.80 -13.25
CA PRO A 51 -1.84 -18.61 -13.83
C PRO A 51 -3.32 -18.48 -13.44
N ALA A 52 -3.98 -19.56 -13.01
CA ALA A 52 -5.37 -19.58 -12.57
C ALA A 52 -5.50 -19.44 -11.04
N SER A 53 -4.42 -19.19 -10.31
CA SER A 53 -4.44 -19.00 -8.86
C SER A 53 -4.60 -17.54 -8.46
N LEU A 54 -5.24 -17.27 -7.32
CA LEU A 54 -5.23 -15.94 -6.70
C LEU A 54 -4.17 -15.91 -5.60
N VAL A 55 -3.24 -14.96 -5.69
CA VAL A 55 -2.16 -14.78 -4.71
C VAL A 55 -2.35 -13.48 -3.94
N ILE A 56 -2.25 -13.53 -2.61
CA ILE A 56 -2.29 -12.35 -1.74
C ILE A 56 -1.04 -12.37 -0.86
N LEU A 57 -0.19 -11.36 -0.99
CA LEU A 57 1.02 -11.20 -0.20
C LEU A 57 0.97 -9.89 0.56
N ASP A 58 1.27 -9.94 1.85
CA ASP A 58 1.30 -8.79 2.74
C ASP A 58 2.67 -8.65 3.39
N GLU A 59 3.22 -7.44 3.39
CA GLU A 59 4.48 -7.05 4.03
C GLU A 59 5.64 -8.06 3.90
N LEU A 60 5.84 -8.60 2.69
CA LEU A 60 6.94 -9.53 2.43
C LEU A 60 8.29 -8.82 2.60
N GLY A 61 9.21 -9.42 3.37
CA GLY A 61 10.58 -8.89 3.56
C GLY A 61 10.79 -8.07 4.84
N ARG A 62 9.78 -7.95 5.71
CA ARG A 62 9.86 -7.17 6.97
C ARG A 62 10.92 -7.66 7.97
N GLY A 63 11.25 -8.94 7.97
CA GLY A 63 12.16 -9.58 8.95
C GLY A 63 13.65 -9.53 8.63
N THR A 64 14.09 -8.76 7.63
CA THR A 64 15.50 -8.68 7.18
C THR A 64 15.95 -7.23 6.98
N ALA A 65 17.21 -7.03 6.58
CA ALA A 65 17.73 -5.71 6.22
C ALA A 65 16.88 -5.08 5.11
N THR A 66 16.63 -3.76 5.17
CA THR A 66 15.73 -3.07 4.24
C THR A 66 16.06 -3.32 2.77
N HIS A 67 17.34 -3.25 2.41
CA HIS A 67 17.79 -3.51 1.04
C HIS A 67 17.43 -4.94 0.59
N ASP A 68 17.66 -5.93 1.45
CA ASP A 68 17.38 -7.33 1.13
C ASP A 68 15.86 -7.59 1.10
N GLY A 69 15.09 -6.93 1.97
CA GLY A 69 13.64 -6.98 1.99
C GLY A 69 13.03 -6.43 0.70
N VAL A 70 13.49 -5.27 0.24
CA VAL A 70 13.08 -4.67 -1.04
C VAL A 70 13.45 -5.59 -2.20
N ALA A 71 14.69 -6.11 -2.22
CA ALA A 71 15.16 -6.99 -3.30
C ALA A 71 14.33 -8.27 -3.40
N VAL A 72 14.04 -8.91 -2.28
CA VAL A 72 13.18 -10.10 -2.23
C VAL A 72 11.75 -9.76 -2.66
N ALA A 73 11.17 -8.68 -2.14
CA ALA A 73 9.81 -8.28 -2.51
C ALA A 73 9.66 -7.99 -4.00
N ALA A 74 10.61 -7.25 -4.59
CA ALA A 74 10.64 -6.96 -6.02
C ALA A 74 10.81 -8.23 -6.86
N ALA A 75 11.69 -9.16 -6.46
CA ALA A 75 11.89 -10.42 -7.16
C ALA A 75 10.63 -11.31 -7.14
N VAL A 76 9.94 -11.38 -5.99
CA VAL A 76 8.70 -12.14 -5.87
C VAL A 76 7.57 -11.50 -6.68
N LEU A 77 7.44 -10.18 -6.64
CA LEU A 77 6.48 -9.46 -7.49
C LEU A 77 6.72 -9.77 -8.97
N HIS A 78 7.99 -9.69 -9.42
CA HIS A 78 8.36 -10.01 -10.80
C HIS A 78 8.04 -11.47 -11.16
N GLN A 79 8.30 -12.43 -10.28
CA GLN A 79 7.94 -13.83 -10.53
C GLN A 79 6.43 -13.98 -10.75
N LEU A 80 5.60 -13.41 -9.87
CA LEU A 80 4.15 -13.54 -9.96
C LEU A 80 3.59 -12.85 -11.22
N LEU A 81 4.11 -11.67 -11.52
CA LEU A 81 3.65 -10.85 -12.64
C LEU A 81 4.10 -11.41 -13.99
N VAL A 82 5.38 -11.75 -14.14
CA VAL A 82 5.99 -12.05 -15.45
C VAL A 82 6.04 -13.53 -15.75
N VAL A 83 6.37 -14.35 -14.74
CA VAL A 83 6.63 -15.79 -14.91
C VAL A 83 5.37 -16.60 -14.67
N THR A 84 4.74 -16.45 -13.50
CA THR A 84 3.52 -17.18 -13.13
C THR A 84 2.29 -16.58 -13.81
N ARG A 85 2.25 -15.25 -14.00
CA ARG A 85 1.14 -14.51 -14.62
C ARG A 85 -0.21 -14.81 -13.96
N CYS A 86 -0.21 -14.82 -12.64
CA CYS A 86 -1.41 -15.04 -11.84
C CYS A 86 -1.95 -13.71 -11.28
N PRO A 87 -3.27 -13.59 -11.09
CA PRO A 87 -3.84 -12.49 -10.32
C PRO A 87 -3.21 -12.39 -8.92
N ALA A 88 -2.63 -11.24 -8.61
CA ALA A 88 -1.91 -11.02 -7.36
C ALA A 88 -2.28 -9.69 -6.68
N LEU A 89 -2.52 -9.73 -5.38
CA LEU A 89 -2.57 -8.55 -4.50
C LEU A 89 -1.29 -8.51 -3.68
N PHE A 90 -0.47 -7.47 -3.88
CA PHE A 90 0.81 -7.30 -3.19
C PHE A 90 0.77 -6.05 -2.32
N VAL A 91 0.63 -6.24 -1.01
CA VAL A 91 0.63 -5.17 -0.01
C VAL A 91 2.05 -4.97 0.50
N THR A 92 2.55 -3.75 0.36
CA THR A 92 3.93 -3.42 0.73
C THR A 92 4.06 -1.99 1.22
N HIS A 93 5.08 -1.76 2.05
CA HIS A 93 5.52 -0.44 2.47
C HIS A 93 6.73 0.07 1.67
N TYR A 94 7.23 -0.70 0.69
CA TYR A 94 8.39 -0.35 -0.12
C TYR A 94 7.98 0.48 -1.35
N PRO A 95 8.29 1.78 -1.41
CA PRO A 95 7.96 2.60 -2.58
C PRO A 95 8.65 2.11 -3.85
N GLU A 96 9.84 1.51 -3.74
CA GLU A 96 10.60 0.95 -4.85
C GLU A 96 9.84 -0.20 -5.54
N VAL A 97 9.11 -1.00 -4.77
CA VAL A 97 8.28 -2.10 -5.29
C VAL A 97 7.02 -1.55 -5.98
N ALA A 98 6.44 -0.45 -5.48
CA ALA A 98 5.35 0.23 -6.19
C ALA A 98 5.82 0.87 -7.51
N ALA A 99 7.04 1.43 -7.52
CA ALA A 99 7.66 1.96 -8.74
C ALA A 99 7.97 0.85 -9.76
N GLU A 100 8.38 -0.34 -9.30
CA GLU A 100 8.53 -1.55 -10.13
C GLU A 100 7.22 -1.90 -10.84
N ALA A 101 6.11 -1.93 -10.10
CA ALA A 101 4.78 -2.22 -10.66
C ALA A 101 4.38 -1.22 -11.77
N ALA A 102 4.74 0.06 -11.62
CA ALA A 102 4.44 1.09 -12.61
C ALA A 102 5.12 0.85 -13.97
N ARG A 103 6.12 -0.03 -14.05
CA ARG A 103 6.78 -0.38 -15.32
C ARG A 103 5.98 -1.32 -16.21
N TRP A 104 4.87 -1.87 -15.69
CA TRP A 104 4.04 -2.86 -16.37
C TRP A 104 2.61 -2.33 -16.60
N PRO A 105 2.44 -1.30 -17.47
CA PRO A 105 1.15 -0.67 -17.68
C PRO A 105 0.14 -1.66 -18.25
N GLY A 106 -1.02 -1.77 -17.61
CA GLY A 106 -2.10 -2.68 -18.00
C GLY A 106 -2.03 -4.07 -17.36
N GLU A 107 -0.88 -4.47 -16.81
CA GLU A 107 -0.72 -5.74 -16.08
C GLU A 107 -0.60 -5.53 -14.57
N ALA A 108 -0.03 -4.39 -14.14
CA ALA A 108 0.05 -4.01 -12.74
C ALA A 108 -0.42 -2.56 -12.53
N ALA A 109 -1.03 -2.32 -11.38
CA ALA A 109 -1.45 -1.00 -10.95
C ALA A 109 -1.09 -0.81 -9.47
N ALA A 110 -0.38 0.28 -9.18
CA ALA A 110 -0.18 0.71 -7.80
C ALA A 110 -1.49 1.32 -7.28
N CYS A 111 -1.87 0.94 -6.07
CA CYS A 111 -3.04 1.47 -5.37
C CYS A 111 -2.68 1.79 -3.92
N HIS A 112 -3.41 2.73 -3.31
CA HIS A 112 -3.27 3.07 -1.90
C HIS A 112 -4.64 3.32 -1.26
N MET A 113 -4.68 3.29 0.07
CA MET A 113 -5.91 3.59 0.83
C MET A 113 -6.06 5.10 1.01
N ALA A 114 -7.21 5.64 0.60
CA ALA A 114 -7.52 7.06 0.69
C ALA A 114 -7.67 7.53 2.13
N TYR A 115 -7.26 8.79 2.34
CA TYR A 115 -7.38 9.48 3.62
C TYR A 115 -7.62 10.97 3.37
N VAL A 116 -8.11 11.66 4.39
CA VAL A 116 -8.25 13.12 4.42
C VAL A 116 -7.36 13.66 5.51
N ARG A 117 -6.63 14.74 5.20
CA ARG A 117 -5.92 15.55 6.19
C ARG A 117 -6.76 16.79 6.46
N GLU A 118 -6.96 17.07 7.73
CA GLU A 118 -7.50 18.36 8.15
C GLU A 118 -6.38 19.17 8.80
N GLU A 119 -6.19 20.39 8.33
CA GLU A 119 -5.32 21.37 8.97
C GLU A 119 -6.11 22.14 10.05
N GLU A 120 -5.47 22.45 11.16
CA GLU A 120 -6.05 23.36 12.16
C GLU A 120 -6.09 24.78 11.56
N GLY A 121 -7.30 25.30 11.33
CA GLY A 121 -7.50 26.69 10.96
C GLY A 121 -7.24 27.60 12.17
N GLU A 122 -6.34 28.57 12.03
CA GLU A 122 -6.27 29.71 12.94
C GLU A 122 -7.63 30.43 12.92
N GLY A 123 -8.15 30.73 14.11
CA GLY A 123 -9.44 31.41 14.26
C GLY A 123 -9.47 32.73 13.50
N ALA A 124 -10.27 32.78 12.43
CA ALA A 124 -10.65 34.02 11.79
C ALA A 124 -11.79 34.68 12.59
N GLU A 125 -11.45 35.60 13.49
CA GLU A 125 -12.40 36.63 13.89
C GLU A 125 -12.66 37.55 12.69
N GLY A 126 -13.90 37.55 12.18
CA GLY A 126 -14.44 38.67 11.40
C GLY A 126 -14.79 38.40 9.93
N ALA A 127 -16.09 38.18 9.72
CA ALA A 127 -16.88 38.51 8.51
C ALA A 127 -16.63 37.76 7.19
N GLY A 128 -17.62 36.95 6.80
CA GLY A 128 -18.06 36.87 5.39
C GLY A 128 -17.89 35.52 4.68
N CYS A 129 -18.91 34.67 4.80
CA CYS A 129 -19.42 33.70 3.83
C CYS A 129 -18.49 33.28 2.64
N ALA A 130 -17.88 32.09 2.71
CA ALA A 130 -17.81 31.07 1.63
C ALA A 130 -16.77 29.96 1.93
N GLY A 131 -17.21 28.69 1.86
CA GLY A 131 -16.41 27.52 1.48
C GLY A 131 -15.33 27.00 2.44
N ALA A 132 -15.66 25.99 3.26
CA ALA A 132 -14.66 25.13 3.90
C ALA A 132 -13.97 24.27 2.83
N GLY A 133 -12.71 24.55 2.53
CA GLY A 133 -11.90 23.77 1.58
C GLY A 133 -11.48 22.44 2.20
N VAL A 134 -12.19 21.36 1.86
CA VAL A 134 -11.70 19.99 2.04
C VAL A 134 -10.73 19.72 0.88
N GLN A 135 -9.42 19.70 1.16
CA GLN A 135 -8.46 19.17 0.19
C GLN A 135 -8.48 17.64 0.29
N ALA A 136 -9.35 17.03 -0.52
CA ALA A 136 -9.07 15.68 -0.98
C ALA A 136 -7.80 15.77 -1.84
N ALA A 137 -6.79 14.95 -1.55
CA ALA A 137 -5.70 14.77 -2.50
C ALA A 137 -6.29 14.10 -3.76
N GLU A 138 -6.73 14.92 -4.71
CA GLU A 138 -7.07 14.57 -6.08
C GLU A 138 -6.08 15.31 -6.98
N GLU A 139 -4.98 14.69 -7.40
CA GLU A 139 -4.24 15.20 -8.55
C GLU A 139 -3.71 14.05 -9.42
N GLY A 140 -4.12 14.09 -10.70
CA GLY A 140 -3.58 13.28 -11.77
C GLY A 140 -2.77 14.13 -12.75
N GLY A 141 -1.69 13.55 -13.27
CA GLY A 141 -1.27 13.69 -14.67
C GLY A 141 -0.41 14.90 -15.11
N ALA A 142 0.90 14.65 -15.19
CA ALA A 142 1.89 15.09 -16.21
C ALA A 142 1.98 16.57 -16.64
N GLY A 143 3.15 17.18 -16.37
CA GLY A 143 3.63 18.38 -17.06
C GLY A 143 4.97 18.87 -16.52
N GLY A 144 6.04 18.77 -17.32
CA GLY A 144 7.37 19.25 -16.97
C GLY A 144 7.45 20.78 -16.87
N GLY A 145 8.31 21.26 -15.99
CA GLY A 145 8.66 22.67 -15.86
C GLY A 145 9.62 22.91 -14.70
N ALA A 146 10.90 23.09 -15.01
CA ALA A 146 11.90 23.55 -14.04
C ALA A 146 11.61 25.00 -13.64
N ALA A 147 11.30 25.24 -12.37
CA ALA A 147 11.38 26.56 -11.74
C ALA A 147 11.56 26.40 -10.23
N GLY A 148 12.68 26.89 -9.70
CA GLY A 148 12.98 26.85 -8.27
C GLY A 148 12.14 27.84 -7.46
N VAL A 149 11.77 27.47 -6.24
CA VAL A 149 11.27 28.38 -5.19
C VAL A 149 11.61 27.78 -3.82
N GLY A 150 11.97 28.66 -2.87
CA GLY A 150 12.42 28.33 -1.51
C GLY A 150 11.47 27.41 -0.72
N GLY A 151 12.08 26.53 0.06
CA GLY A 151 11.40 25.51 0.85
C GLY A 151 10.55 26.10 1.96
N ALA A 152 9.26 26.27 1.68
CA ALA A 152 8.24 26.36 2.71
C ALA A 152 8.12 24.98 3.38
N ARG A 153 8.35 24.93 4.70
CA ARG A 153 8.18 23.73 5.51
C ARG A 153 6.71 23.28 5.41
N PRO A 154 6.40 22.02 5.08
CA PRO A 154 5.01 21.56 4.93
C PRO A 154 4.22 21.82 6.22
N ARG A 155 3.01 22.38 6.08
CA ARG A 155 2.12 22.73 7.20
C ARG A 155 1.55 21.47 7.86
N ARG A 156 1.27 21.59 9.15
CA ARG A 156 1.02 20.48 10.08
C ARG A 156 -0.43 19.96 9.93
N PRO A 157 -0.65 18.67 9.65
CA PRO A 157 -2.01 18.12 9.70
C PRO A 157 -2.42 17.89 11.16
N ALA A 158 -3.55 18.45 11.56
CA ALA A 158 -4.12 18.32 12.91
C ALA A 158 -4.91 17.03 13.09
N ARG A 159 -5.48 16.50 12.00
CA ARG A 159 -6.25 15.25 12.03
C ARG A 159 -6.12 14.48 10.72
N ILE A 160 -6.09 13.15 10.81
CA ILE A 160 -6.07 12.24 9.67
C ILE A 160 -7.26 11.30 9.78
N THR A 161 -8.08 11.25 8.74
CA THR A 161 -9.25 10.37 8.66
C THR A 161 -9.06 9.38 7.52
N PHE A 162 -9.02 8.09 7.84
CA PHE A 162 -8.97 7.02 6.85
C PHE A 162 -10.35 6.81 6.25
N LEU A 163 -10.44 6.88 4.92
CA LEU A 163 -11.71 6.73 4.20
C LEU A 163 -12.03 5.28 3.84
N TYR A 164 -11.08 4.35 4.06
CA TYR A 164 -11.18 2.94 3.68
C TYR A 164 -11.57 2.70 2.21
N LYS A 165 -11.24 3.66 1.34
CA LYS A 165 -11.47 3.58 -0.11
C LYS A 165 -10.14 3.36 -0.81
N LEU A 166 -10.07 2.37 -1.70
CA LEU A 166 -8.90 2.16 -2.53
C LEU A 166 -8.84 3.23 -3.64
N ARG A 167 -7.67 3.81 -3.87
CA ARG A 167 -7.40 4.78 -4.94
C ARG A 167 -6.22 4.27 -5.77
N SER A 168 -6.28 4.51 -7.07
CA SER A 168 -5.16 4.25 -7.97
C SER A 168 -4.04 5.27 -7.73
N GLY A 169 -2.80 4.84 -7.93
CA GLY A 169 -1.59 5.60 -7.66
C GLY A 169 -0.81 5.04 -6.46
N ALA A 170 0.50 5.22 -6.49
CA ALA A 170 1.34 4.96 -5.32
C ALA A 170 1.04 6.00 -4.23
N ALA A 171 1.31 5.65 -2.97
CA ALA A 171 1.19 6.60 -1.87
C ALA A 171 2.30 7.66 -1.93
N ASP A 172 1.94 8.94 -1.84
CA ASP A 172 2.89 10.05 -1.96
C ASP A 172 3.80 10.25 -0.73
N GLU A 173 3.37 9.80 0.46
CA GLU A 173 4.13 10.01 1.71
C GLU A 173 4.01 8.84 2.70
N SER A 174 5.05 8.68 3.53
CA SER A 174 5.07 7.67 4.60
C SER A 174 4.03 7.99 5.68
N PHE A 175 2.91 7.26 5.64
CA PHE A 175 1.81 7.35 6.60
C PHE A 175 2.24 7.17 8.05
N GLY A 176 3.28 6.36 8.28
CA GLY A 176 3.76 6.04 9.62
C GLY A 176 4.27 7.25 10.39
N LEU A 177 4.90 8.21 9.71
CA LEU A 177 5.36 9.45 10.35
C LEU A 177 4.19 10.32 10.82
N ASN A 178 3.16 10.44 9.97
CA ASN A 178 1.98 11.24 10.27
C ASN A 178 1.15 10.64 11.41
N VAL A 179 0.99 9.31 11.44
CA VAL A 179 0.32 8.60 12.55
C VAL A 179 1.13 8.65 13.84
N ALA A 180 2.45 8.46 13.75
CA ALA A 180 3.34 8.55 14.91
C ALA A 180 3.31 9.95 15.53
N GLN A 181 3.27 11.01 14.71
CA GLN A 181 3.21 12.38 15.18
C GLN A 181 1.89 12.70 15.90
N VAL A 182 0.76 12.24 15.36
CA VAL A 182 -0.57 12.39 16.01
C VAL A 182 -0.63 11.62 17.34
N ARG A 183 -0.04 10.42 17.40
CA ARG A 183 -0.11 9.54 18.58
C ARG A 183 0.93 9.86 19.65
N ALA A 184 2.11 10.32 19.28
CA ALA A 184 3.20 10.60 20.22
C ALA A 184 2.98 11.88 21.02
N GLY A 185 1.98 12.71 20.66
CA GLY A 185 1.76 14.00 21.33
C GLY A 185 3.02 14.87 21.32
N LEU A 186 3.94 14.64 20.37
CA LEU A 186 5.18 15.40 20.19
C LEU A 186 4.84 16.75 19.55
N GLY A 187 4.03 17.52 20.27
CA GLY A 187 3.95 18.96 20.18
C GLY A 187 5.07 19.54 21.03
N GLY A 188 6.02 20.18 20.36
CA GLY A 188 7.06 21.05 20.89
C GLY A 188 7.55 21.94 19.77
#